data_AF-A0A3N1G9P9-F1
#
_entry.id   AF-A0A3N1G9P9-F1
#
_cell.length_a   1.000
_cell.length_b   1.000
_cell.length_c   1.000
_cell.angle_alpha   90.00
_cell.angle_beta   90.00
_cell.angle_gamma   90.00
#
_symmetry.space_group_name_H-M   'P 1'
#
loop_
_entity.id
_entity.type
_entity.pdbx_description
1 polymer ?
#
loop_
_entity_poly.entity_id
_entity_poly.type
_entity_poly.pdbx_seq_one_letter_code
_entity_poly.pdbx_strand_id
1 'polypeptide(L)' 'MSQQTAATTPRDAKGATGTALQTTQGTTSIADQVVSKIAGIATREVSGVHGLGGG' A
#
# COMPACT_ATOMS: atom_id res chain seq x y z
N MET A 1 8.90 34.89 8.10
CA MET A 1 8.44 34.35 6.80
C MET A 1 8.60 32.84 6.89
N SER A 2 7.46 32.16 6.91
CA SER A 2 7.25 30.88 7.57
C SER A 2 7.46 29.71 6.60
N GLN A 3 8.41 28.81 6.89
CA GLN A 3 8.57 27.58 6.12
C GLN A 3 7.52 26.57 6.59
N GLN A 4 6.60 26.25 5.70
CA GLN A 4 5.53 25.27 5.92
C GLN A 4 6.11 23.86 6.01
N THR A 5 6.16 23.31 7.22
CA THR A 5 6.38 21.89 7.47
C THR A 5 5.15 21.12 6.98
N ALA A 6 5.27 20.43 5.84
CA ALA A 6 4.23 19.54 5.34
C ALA A 6 4.18 18.29 6.23
N ALA A 7 3.11 18.15 7.01
CA ALA A 7 2.82 16.94 7.75
C ALA A 7 2.46 15.81 6.77
N THR A 8 3.25 14.75 6.76
CA THR A 8 2.90 13.49 6.08
C THR A 8 1.87 12.76 6.94
N THR A 9 0.59 12.99 6.67
CA THR A 9 -0.49 12.17 7.21
C THR A 9 -0.34 10.76 6.65
N PRO A 10 -0.17 9.70 7.49
CA PRO A 10 -0.29 8.34 6.99
C PRO A 10 -1.72 8.17 6.48
N ARG A 11 -1.87 7.94 5.18
CA ARG A 11 -3.16 7.58 4.62
C ARG A 11 -3.46 6.18 5.13
N ASP A 12 -4.28 6.10 6.18
CA ASP A 12 -4.82 4.83 6.64
C ASP A 12 -5.47 4.14 5.44
N ALA A 13 -4.87 3.02 5.02
CA ALA A 13 -5.38 2.16 3.98
C ALA A 13 -6.70 1.53 4.46
N LYS A 14 -7.78 2.30 4.37
CA LYS A 14 -9.17 1.90 4.60
C LYS A 14 -9.58 0.97 3.47
N GLY A 15 -9.09 -0.27 3.50
CA GLY A 15 -9.33 -1.26 2.46
C GLY A 15 -8.75 -2.65 2.70
N ALA A 16 -8.21 -2.96 3.87
CA ALA A 16 -7.83 -4.33 4.21
C ALA A 16 -8.86 -4.91 5.18
N THR A 17 -9.68 -5.85 4.71
CA THR A 17 -10.34 -6.83 5.57
C THR A 17 -9.23 -7.64 6.25
N GLY A 18 -8.77 -7.10 7.38
CA GLY A 18 -7.50 -7.46 8.01
C GLY A 18 -7.58 -8.77 8.76
N THR A 19 -6.96 -9.81 8.20
CA THR A 19 -6.54 -11.02 8.93
C THR A 19 -5.26 -11.63 8.38
N ALA A 20 -4.93 -11.44 7.09
CA ALA A 20 -3.80 -12.13 6.46
C ALA A 20 -2.41 -11.74 6.99
N LEU A 21 -2.23 -10.50 7.45
CA LEU A 21 -0.94 -9.99 7.95
C LEU A 21 -0.81 -10.06 9.48
N GLN A 22 -1.87 -10.47 10.19
CA GLN A 22 -1.89 -10.55 11.64
C GLN A 22 -2.15 -11.99 12.09
N THR A 23 -1.22 -12.53 12.88
CA THR A 23 -1.31 -13.88 13.42
C THR A 23 -1.09 -13.87 14.93
N THR A 24 -1.29 -15.01 15.59
CA THR A 24 -0.91 -15.17 17.00
C THR A 24 0.59 -15.04 17.24
N GLN A 25 1.41 -15.14 16.19
CA GLN A 25 2.87 -14.98 16.25
C GLN A 25 3.31 -13.51 16.05
N GLY A 26 2.37 -12.59 15.75
CA GLY A 26 2.65 -11.17 15.56
C GLY A 26 2.09 -10.60 14.26
N THR A 27 2.50 -9.37 13.96
CA THR A 27 2.09 -8.61 12.76
C THR A 27 3.24 -8.53 11.76
N THR A 28 2.95 -8.81 10.50
CA THR A 28 3.89 -8.67 9.39
C THR A 28 3.70 -7.31 8.72
N SER A 29 4.78 -6.53 8.63
CA SER A 29 4.82 -5.28 7.87
C SER A 29 5.50 -5.48 6.53
N ILE A 30 4.87 -5.04 5.44
CA ILE A 30 5.41 -5.13 4.08
C ILE A 30 5.72 -3.71 3.60
N ALA A 31 6.93 -3.49 3.08
CA ALA A 31 7.32 -2.19 2.54
C ALA A 31 6.55 -1.87 1.25
N ASP A 32 6.21 -0.59 1.05
CA ASP A 32 5.45 -0.12 -0.12
C ASP A 32 6.11 -0.54 -1.44
N GLN A 33 7.43 -0.49 -1.53
CA GLN A 33 8.19 -0.91 -2.71
C GLN A 33 7.94 -2.37 -3.09
N VAL A 34 7.77 -3.26 -2.11
CA VAL A 34 7.47 -4.68 -2.34
C VAL A 34 6.04 -4.84 -2.85
N VAL A 35 5.09 -4.11 -2.26
CA VAL A 35 3.69 -4.12 -2.69
C VAL A 35 3.56 -3.63 -4.13
N SER A 36 4.18 -2.51 -4.49
CA SER A 36 4.13 -1.96 -5.85
C SER A 36 4.70 -2.92 -6.88
N LYS A 37 5.82 -3.60 -6.56
CA LYS A 37 6.45 -4.55 -7.48
C LYS A 37 5.58 -5.77 -7.73
N ILE A 38 5.01 -6.35 -6.67
CA ILE A 38 4.16 -7.53 -6.78
C ILE A 38 2.83 -7.18 -7.45
N ALA A 39 2.22 -6.06 -7.08
CA ALA A 39 0.97 -5.59 -7.68
C ALA A 39 1.15 -5.32 -9.19
N GLY A 40 2.26 -4.72 -9.62
CA GLY A 40 2.55 -4.50 -11.04
C GLY A 40 2.63 -5.78 -11.85
N ILE A 41 3.20 -6.84 -11.27
CA ILE A 41 3.23 -8.17 -11.89
C ILE A 41 1.81 -8.75 -11.95
N ALA A 42 1.09 -8.74 -10.83
CA ALA A 42 -0.24 -9.34 -10.72
C ALA A 42 -1.27 -8.70 -11.67
N THR A 43 -1.22 -7.38 -11.81
CA THR A 43 -2.18 -6.64 -12.65
C THR A 43 -2.04 -6.88 -14.14
N ARG A 44 -0.87 -7.36 -14.61
CA ARG A 44 -0.66 -7.69 -16.03
C ARG A 44 -1.60 -8.77 -16.54
N GLU A 45 -2.13 -9.61 -15.65
CA GLU A 45 -3.00 -10.74 -15.98
C GLU A 45 -4.49 -10.40 -15.85
N VAL A 46 -4.83 -9.19 -15.38
CA VAL A 46 -6.20 -8.80 -15.08
C VAL A 46 -6.69 -7.78 -16.10
N SER A 47 -7.65 -8.19 -16.94
CA SER A 47 -8.27 -7.31 -17.91
C SER A 47 -9.01 -6.15 -17.23
N GLY A 48 -8.87 -4.95 -17.80
CA GLY A 48 -9.48 -3.75 -17.24
C GLY A 48 -8.67 -3.08 -16.13
N VAL A 49 -7.52 -3.64 -15.73
CA VAL A 49 -6.56 -2.92 -14.88
C VAL A 49 -5.64 -2.08 -15.76
N HIS A 50 -5.76 -0.76 -15.64
CA HIS A 50 -5.00 0.21 -16.45
C HIS A 50 -3.90 0.91 -15.65
N GLY A 51 -3.90 0.75 -14.32
CA GLY A 51 -2.93 1.33 -13.41
C GLY A 51 -3.31 1.04 -11.97
N LEU A 52 -2.30 1.03 -11.11
CA LEU A 52 -2.43 0.71 -9.68
C LEU A 52 -2.63 1.94 -8.79
N GLY A 53 -2.66 3.14 -9.38
CA GLY A 53 -2.89 4.39 -8.65
C GLY A 53 -1.88 4.59 -7.51
N GLY A 54 -0.66 4.98 -7.85
CA GLY A 54 0.36 5.40 -6.89
C GLY A 54 1.05 6.64 -7.45
N GLY A 55 1.19 7.68 -6.63
CA GLY A 55 1.73 8.98 -7.06
C GLY A 55 3.16 8.95 -7.58
#